data_AF-A0A7S2ARD7-F1
#
_entry.id   AF-A0A7S2ARD7-F1
#
_cell.length_a   1.000
_cell.length_b   1.000
_cell.length_c   1.000
_cell.angle_alpha   90.00
_cell.angle_beta   90.00
_cell.angle_gamma   90.00
#
_symmetry.space_group_name_H-M   'P 1'
#
loop_
_entity.id
_entity.type
_entity.pdbx_description
1 polymer ?
#
loop_
_entity_poly.entity_id
_entity_poly.type
_entity_poly.pdbx_seq_one_letter_code
_entity_poly.pdbx_strand_id
1 'polypeptide(L)'
;MKPDWDKLGQHYKDSDSVLIVDVDCTAAGQNVCQKVGVRGYPTIKYYMAGEKNGKDYQGGRDFDQLKGFVESKLNKPVCNAVTKKGCAANEITFIEKQAGKSKSEIADAKKEKEEELKTIKKELAEEKKAFTEKEKAFKKKEKTINKAVGILKQLEKAAK
;
A
#
# COMPACT_ATOMS: atom_id res chain seq x y z
N MET A 1 3.95 7.06 25.38
CA MET A 1 3.24 6.70 24.14
C MET A 1 1.73 6.59 24.34
N LYS A 2 1.20 5.78 25.27
CA LYS A 2 -0.26 5.56 25.40
C LYS A 2 -1.09 6.87 25.46
N PRO A 3 -0.71 7.91 26.24
CA PRO A 3 -1.48 9.16 26.26
C PRO A 3 -1.53 9.87 24.89
N ASP A 4 -0.41 9.98 24.19
CA ASP A 4 -0.33 10.59 22.85
C ASP A 4 -1.07 9.75 21.80
N TRP A 5 -1.01 8.43 21.91
CA TRP A 5 -1.72 7.50 21.03
C TRP A 5 -3.25 7.62 21.21
N ASP A 6 -3.72 7.72 22.46
CA ASP A 6 -5.13 7.93 22.76
C ASP A 6 -5.62 9.28 22.25
N LYS A 7 -4.82 10.33 22.43
CA LYS A 7 -5.10 11.66 21.89
C LYS A 7 -5.18 11.64 20.36
N LEU A 8 -4.28 10.92 19.69
CA LEU A 8 -4.30 10.72 18.25
C LEU A 8 -5.57 9.97 17.80
N GLY A 9 -5.92 8.89 18.50
CA GLY A 9 -7.14 8.13 18.23
C GLY A 9 -8.40 8.98 18.37
N GLN A 10 -8.49 9.81 19.42
CA GLN A 10 -9.59 10.75 19.59
C GLN A 10 -9.64 11.82 18.48
N HIS A 11 -8.48 12.31 18.03
CA HIS A 11 -8.40 13.31 16.96
C HIS A 11 -8.95 12.79 15.63
N TYR A 12 -8.77 11.49 15.33
CA TYR A 12 -9.21 10.84 14.10
C TYR A 12 -10.47 9.97 14.24
N LYS A 13 -11.19 10.04 15.37
CA LYS A 13 -12.34 9.15 15.65
C LYS A 13 -13.46 9.23 14.61
N ASP A 14 -13.68 10.42 14.04
CA ASP A 14 -14.73 10.70 13.05
C ASP A 14 -14.15 10.82 11.63
N SER A 15 -12.92 10.34 11.41
CA SER A 15 -12.27 10.39 10.10
C SER A 15 -12.81 9.30 9.19
N ASP A 16 -13.25 9.69 7.98
CA ASP A 16 -13.64 8.75 6.92
C ASP A 16 -12.45 8.04 6.26
N SER A 17 -11.22 8.52 6.49
CA SER A 17 -10.00 8.13 5.76
C SER A 17 -8.93 7.47 6.63
N VAL A 18 -8.92 7.75 7.93
CA VAL A 18 -7.89 7.30 8.87
C VAL A 18 -8.53 6.56 10.02
N LEU A 19 -7.98 5.38 10.33
CA LEU A 19 -8.32 4.63 11.52
C LEU A 19 -7.08 4.42 12.38
N ILE A 20 -7.18 4.77 13.66
CA ILE A 20 -6.13 4.54 14.66
C ILE A 20 -6.61 3.41 15.58
N VAL A 21 -5.85 2.32 15.66
CA VAL A 21 -6.21 1.12 16.43
C VAL A 21 -5.03 0.62 17.24
N ASP A 22 -5.32 0.11 18.43
CA ASP A 22 -4.40 -0.69 19.22
C ASP A 22 -4.81 -2.18 19.18
N VAL A 23 -3.82 -3.06 19.32
CA VAL A 23 -4.02 -4.51 19.35
C VAL A 23 -3.26 -5.05 20.55
N ASP A 24 -3.96 -5.74 21.45
CA ASP A 24 -3.32 -6.43 22.57
C ASP A 24 -2.71 -7.75 22.10
N CYS A 25 -1.41 -7.71 21.86
CA CYS A 25 -0.62 -8.86 21.43
C CYS A 25 -0.37 -9.90 22.53
N THR A 26 -0.78 -9.64 23.78
CA THR A 26 -0.66 -10.57 24.92
C THR A 26 -1.94 -11.36 25.19
N ALA A 27 -3.06 -10.97 24.57
CA ALA A 27 -4.35 -11.64 24.69
C ALA A 27 -4.90 -12.03 23.30
N ALA A 28 -6.13 -11.62 22.98
CA ALA A 28 -6.81 -12.00 21.74
C ALA A 28 -6.08 -11.61 20.45
N GLY A 29 -5.18 -10.62 20.50
CA GLY A 29 -4.42 -10.12 19.35
C GLY A 29 -3.14 -10.88 19.03
N GLN A 30 -2.73 -11.87 19.84
CA GLN A 30 -1.44 -12.56 19.68
C GLN A 30 -1.22 -13.09 18.25
N ASN A 31 -2.22 -13.77 17.68
CA ASN A 31 -2.16 -14.33 16.32
C ASN A 31 -1.98 -13.24 15.26
N VAL A 32 -2.61 -12.08 15.44
CA VAL A 32 -2.47 -10.94 14.51
C VAL A 32 -1.06 -10.38 14.60
N CYS A 33 -0.56 -10.16 15.81
CA CYS A 33 0.77 -9.61 16.05
C CYS A 33 1.89 -10.50 15.51
N GLN A 34 1.77 -11.83 15.67
CA GLN A 34 2.70 -12.79 15.06
C GLN A 34 2.66 -12.74 13.53
N LYS A 35 1.46 -12.74 12.92
CA LYS A 35 1.28 -12.70 11.46
C LYS A 35 1.89 -11.45 10.83
N VAL A 36 1.81 -10.30 11.52
CA VAL A 36 2.37 -9.04 11.02
C VAL A 36 3.81 -8.80 11.48
N GLY A 37 4.42 -9.79 12.17
CA GLY A 37 5.83 -9.79 12.53
C GLY A 37 6.21 -8.83 13.66
N VAL A 38 5.32 -8.60 14.65
CA VAL A 38 5.65 -7.86 15.86
C VAL A 38 6.62 -8.68 16.71
N ARG A 39 7.78 -8.10 17.06
CA ARG A 39 8.84 -8.77 17.84
C ARG A 39 9.14 -8.11 19.19
N GLY A 40 8.56 -6.94 19.45
CA GLY A 40 8.72 -6.20 20.69
C GLY A 40 7.67 -5.12 20.80
N TYR A 41 7.41 -4.64 22.03
CA TYR A 41 6.38 -3.64 22.30
C TYR A 41 7.01 -2.34 22.83
N PRO A 42 6.46 -1.16 22.46
CA PRO A 42 5.42 -0.95 21.46
C PRO A 42 5.98 -0.98 20.03
N THR A 43 5.26 -1.61 19.10
CA THR A 43 5.52 -1.55 17.64
C THR A 43 4.35 -0.86 16.95
N ILE A 44 4.63 0.17 16.15
CA ILE A 44 3.62 0.86 15.33
C ILE A 44 3.82 0.43 13.88
N LYS A 45 2.74 -0.04 13.26
CA LYS A 45 2.67 -0.34 11.84
C LYS A 45 1.58 0.49 11.18
N TYR A 46 1.81 0.93 9.96
CA TYR A 46 0.81 1.64 9.16
C TYR A 46 0.50 0.88 7.88
N TYR A 47 -0.74 1.06 7.41
CA TYR A 47 -1.27 0.41 6.22
C TYR A 47 -1.91 1.49 5.35
N MET A 48 -1.56 1.53 4.07
CA MET A 48 -2.26 2.36 3.10
C MET A 48 -3.44 1.58 2.52
N ALA A 49 -4.47 2.28 2.04
CA ALA A 49 -5.62 1.64 1.41
C ALA A 49 -5.17 0.68 0.29
N GLY A 50 -5.63 -0.58 0.37
CA GLY A 50 -5.29 -1.64 -0.58
C GLY A 50 -3.96 -2.36 -0.32
N GLU A 51 -3.11 -1.90 0.59
CA GLU A 51 -1.89 -2.60 0.99
C GLU A 51 -2.19 -3.64 2.08
N LYS A 52 -1.78 -4.90 1.85
CA LYS A 52 -1.93 -5.99 2.83
C LYS A 52 -0.77 -6.07 3.82
N ASN A 53 0.39 -5.54 3.44
CA ASN A 53 1.61 -5.62 4.23
C ASN A 53 1.84 -4.28 4.93
N GLY A 54 1.83 -4.30 6.26
CA GLY A 54 2.08 -3.12 7.07
C GLY A 54 3.55 -2.72 7.00
N LYS A 55 3.81 -1.42 6.99
CA LYS A 55 5.16 -0.84 7.06
C LYS A 55 5.43 -0.37 8.48
N ASP A 56 6.68 -0.48 8.92
CA ASP A 56 7.06 -0.02 10.25
C ASP A 56 7.12 1.51 10.31
N TYR A 57 6.54 2.08 11.36
CA TYR A 57 6.71 3.49 11.69
C TYR A 57 7.93 3.67 12.60
N GLN A 58 8.86 4.51 12.16
CA GLN A 58 10.12 4.79 12.87
C GLN A 58 10.29 6.28 13.25
N GLY A 59 9.23 7.09 13.09
CA GLY A 59 9.23 8.48 13.57
C GLY A 59 9.06 8.55 15.09
N GLY A 60 9.11 9.76 15.65
CA GLY A 60 8.86 9.93 17.08
C GLY A 60 7.39 9.79 17.44
N ARG A 61 7.17 9.56 18.72
CA ARG A 61 5.92 8.95 19.23
C ARG A 61 5.12 9.91 20.11
N ASP A 62 5.43 11.19 20.03
CA ASP A 62 4.59 12.27 20.54
C ASP A 62 3.43 12.56 19.57
N PHE A 63 2.40 13.24 20.08
CA PHE A 63 1.20 13.51 19.32
C PHE A 63 1.45 14.28 18.01
N ASP A 64 2.34 15.29 18.01
CA ASP A 64 2.54 16.16 16.85
C ASP A 64 3.25 15.42 15.72
N GLN A 65 4.26 14.60 16.05
CA GLN A 65 4.95 13.78 15.05
C GLN A 65 4.08 12.67 14.48
N LEU A 66 3.26 12.03 15.32
CA LEU A 66 2.28 11.04 14.85
C LEU A 66 1.23 11.69 13.95
N LYS A 67 0.68 12.84 14.35
CA LYS A 67 -0.30 13.60 13.57
C LYS A 67 0.28 14.03 12.22
N GLY A 68 1.47 14.60 12.19
CA GLY A 68 2.13 15.01 10.94
C GLY A 68 2.40 13.83 9.99
N PHE A 69 2.72 12.65 10.53
CA PHE A 69 2.82 11.44 9.71
C PHE A 69 1.47 11.04 9.10
N VAL A 70 0.41 11.02 9.90
CA VAL A 70 -0.94 10.69 9.44
C VAL A 70 -1.36 11.67 8.33
N GLU A 71 -1.22 12.97 8.55
CA GLU A 71 -1.61 14.00 7.57
C GLU A 71 -0.85 13.89 6.25
N SER A 72 0.46 13.62 6.31
CA SER A 72 1.30 13.57 5.11
C SER A 72 1.21 12.25 4.32
N LYS A 73 0.89 11.13 4.98
CA LYS A 73 0.96 9.79 4.35
C LYS A 73 -0.36 9.04 4.30
N LEU A 74 -1.21 9.19 5.30
CA LEU A 74 -2.37 8.32 5.50
C LEU A 74 -3.70 9.03 5.22
N ASN A 75 -3.81 10.31 5.57
CA ASN A 75 -5.03 11.10 5.39
C ASN A 75 -5.19 11.53 3.93
N LYS A 76 -5.48 10.57 3.07
CA LYS A 76 -5.88 10.82 1.68
C LYS A 76 -7.41 10.93 1.63
N PRO A 77 -7.96 11.86 0.83
CA PRO A 77 -9.40 11.93 0.63
C PRO A 77 -9.91 10.58 0.14
N VAL A 78 -10.88 10.01 0.84
CA VAL A 78 -11.62 8.83 0.38
C VAL A 78 -12.85 9.35 -0.36
N CYS A 79 -13.04 8.88 -1.59
CA CYS A 79 -14.23 9.22 -2.36
C CYS A 79 -15.47 8.62 -1.70
N ASN A 80 -16.33 9.48 -1.13
CA ASN A 80 -17.65 9.10 -0.67
C ASN A 80 -18.64 9.21 -1.83
N ALA A 81 -19.12 8.07 -2.33
CA ALA A 81 -19.99 8.05 -3.50
C ALA A 81 -21.36 8.71 -3.29
N VAL A 82 -21.81 8.90 -2.04
CA VAL A 82 -23.09 9.53 -1.72
C VAL A 82 -22.95 11.05 -1.65
N THR A 83 -21.96 11.54 -0.90
CA THR A 83 -21.74 12.98 -0.71
C THR A 83 -20.82 13.61 -1.76
N LYS A 84 -20.20 12.79 -2.61
CA LYS A 84 -19.14 13.14 -3.58
C LYS A 84 -17.88 13.76 -2.95
N LYS A 85 -17.80 13.82 -1.62
CA LYS A 85 -16.65 14.38 -0.90
C LYS A 85 -15.43 13.48 -1.11
N GLY A 86 -14.28 14.09 -1.41
CA GLY A 86 -13.01 13.39 -1.58
C GLY A 86 -12.86 12.61 -2.90
N CYS A 87 -13.81 12.77 -3.84
CA CYS A 87 -13.76 12.13 -5.15
C CYS A 87 -12.97 12.97 -6.17
N ALA A 88 -12.19 12.30 -7.02
CA ALA A 88 -11.59 12.89 -8.21
C ALA A 88 -12.64 13.10 -9.32
N ALA A 89 -12.33 13.95 -10.30
CA ALA A 89 -13.28 14.31 -11.38
C ALA A 89 -13.82 13.09 -12.14
N ASN A 90 -12.95 12.12 -12.45
CA ASN A 90 -13.32 10.87 -13.10
C ASN A 90 -14.24 9.98 -12.23
N GLU A 91 -14.04 9.99 -10.92
CA GLU A 91 -14.89 9.26 -9.97
C GLU A 91 -16.27 9.91 -9.87
N ILE A 92 -16.34 11.25 -9.85
CA ILE A 92 -17.59 11.99 -9.87
C ILE A 92 -18.40 11.69 -11.14
N THR A 93 -17.76 11.77 -12.32
CA THR A 93 -18.40 11.41 -13.59
C THR A 93 -18.93 9.97 -13.57
N PHE A 94 -18.16 9.04 -12.99
CA PHE A 94 -18.62 7.66 -12.85
C PHE A 94 -19.83 7.54 -11.92
N ILE A 95 -19.81 8.20 -10.75
CA ILE A 95 -20.95 8.22 -9.80
C ILE A 95 -22.20 8.76 -10.47
N GLU A 96 -22.09 9.86 -11.21
CA GLU A 96 -23.21 10.49 -11.92
C GLU A 96 -23.78 9.57 -13.01
N LYS A 97 -22.92 8.85 -13.74
CA LYS A 97 -23.36 7.85 -14.72
C LYS A 97 -24.15 6.69 -14.10
N GLN A 98 -23.92 6.39 -12.82
CA GLN A 98 -24.66 5.36 -12.10
C GLN A 98 -25.82 5.92 -11.25
N ALA A 99 -25.93 7.25 -11.11
CA ALA A 99 -26.97 7.88 -10.32
C ALA A 99 -28.34 7.61 -10.96
N GLY A 100 -29.33 7.25 -10.13
CA GLY A 100 -30.69 6.92 -10.59
C GLY A 100 -30.88 5.48 -11.10
N LYS A 101 -29.81 4.69 -11.23
CA LYS A 101 -29.93 3.25 -11.52
C LYS A 101 -30.52 2.49 -10.34
N SER A 102 -31.29 1.46 -10.64
CA SER A 102 -31.84 0.56 -9.64
C SER A 102 -30.74 -0.29 -8.98
N LYS A 103 -31.06 -0.85 -7.81
CA LYS A 103 -30.17 -1.77 -7.09
C LYS A 103 -29.73 -2.96 -7.95
N SER A 104 -30.61 -3.48 -8.81
CA SER A 104 -30.29 -4.59 -9.71
C SER A 104 -29.27 -4.19 -10.77
N GLU A 105 -29.49 -3.04 -11.42
CA GLU A 105 -28.58 -2.54 -12.46
C GLU A 105 -27.20 -2.22 -11.91
N ILE A 106 -27.12 -1.67 -10.68
CA ILE A 106 -25.84 -1.44 -10.01
C ILE A 106 -25.16 -2.78 -9.67
N ALA A 107 -25.92 -3.80 -9.25
CA ALA A 107 -25.37 -5.12 -8.94
C ALA A 107 -24.82 -5.82 -10.20
N ASP A 108 -25.50 -5.68 -11.34
CA ASP A 108 -25.06 -6.26 -12.60
C ASP A 108 -23.83 -5.54 -13.16
N ALA A 109 -23.82 -4.19 -13.13
CA ALA A 109 -22.65 -3.40 -13.48
C ALA A 109 -21.43 -3.71 -12.59
N LYS A 110 -21.65 -3.97 -11.29
CA LYS A 110 -20.60 -4.40 -10.36
C LYS A 110 -20.03 -5.76 -10.78
N LYS A 111 -20.89 -6.75 -11.07
CA LYS A 111 -20.44 -8.09 -11.50
C LYS A 111 -19.63 -8.01 -12.78
N GLU A 112 -20.07 -7.23 -13.76
CA GLU A 112 -19.34 -7.01 -15.01
C GLU A 112 -17.93 -6.47 -14.74
N LYS A 113 -17.81 -5.43 -13.91
CA LYS A 113 -16.49 -4.87 -13.53
C LYS A 113 -15.64 -5.83 -12.70
N GLU A 114 -16.25 -6.65 -11.85
CA GLU A 114 -15.52 -7.69 -11.12
C GLU A 114 -14.98 -8.79 -12.05
N GLU A 115 -15.71 -9.17 -13.09
CA GLU A 115 -15.23 -10.11 -14.11
C GLU A 115 -14.13 -9.49 -15.00
N GLU A 116 -14.29 -8.25 -15.46
CA GLU A 116 -13.22 -7.51 -16.15
C GLU A 116 -11.93 -7.48 -15.30
N LEU A 117 -12.06 -7.18 -14.00
CA LEU A 117 -10.93 -7.17 -13.07
C LEU A 117 -10.28 -8.54 -12.91
N LYS A 118 -11.05 -9.64 -12.94
CA LYS A 118 -10.50 -11.00 -12.89
C LYS A 118 -9.68 -11.30 -14.15
N THR A 119 -10.16 -10.90 -15.32
CA THR A 119 -9.43 -11.06 -16.59
C THR A 119 -8.13 -10.27 -16.58
N ILE A 120 -8.18 -8.98 -16.23
CA ILE A 120 -6.98 -8.13 -16.11
C ILE A 120 -5.96 -8.72 -15.12
N LYS A 121 -6.42 -9.26 -13.99
CA LYS A 121 -5.52 -9.90 -13.01
C LYS A 121 -4.83 -11.15 -13.56
N LYS A 122 -5.49 -11.92 -14.42
CA LYS A 122 -4.89 -13.09 -15.09
C LYS A 122 -3.83 -12.66 -16.09
N GLU A 123 -4.16 -11.71 -16.97
CA GLU A 123 -3.23 -11.13 -17.95
C GLU A 123 -1.99 -10.56 -17.25
N LEU A 124 -2.18 -9.77 -16.19
CA LEU A 124 -1.08 -9.23 -15.37
C LEU A 124 -0.20 -10.35 -14.78
N ALA A 125 -0.78 -11.47 -14.36
CA ALA A 125 -0.02 -12.59 -13.80
C ALA A 125 0.83 -13.29 -14.87
N GLU A 126 0.34 -13.40 -16.10
CA GLU A 126 1.08 -13.96 -17.24
C GLU A 126 2.21 -13.04 -17.68
N GLU A 127 1.94 -11.74 -17.82
CA GLU A 127 2.95 -10.73 -18.15
C GLU A 127 4.05 -10.67 -17.09
N LYS A 128 3.70 -10.73 -15.80
CA LYS A 128 4.69 -10.76 -14.71
C LYS A 128 5.61 -11.98 -14.80
N LYS A 129 5.11 -13.15 -15.19
CA LYS A 129 5.94 -14.34 -15.41
C LYS A 129 6.92 -14.10 -16.55
N ALA A 130 6.44 -13.59 -17.69
CA ALA A 130 7.29 -13.26 -18.84
C ALA A 130 8.36 -12.22 -18.50
N PHE A 131 8.00 -11.18 -17.72
CA PHE A 131 8.93 -10.18 -17.24
C PHE A 131 10.01 -10.78 -16.32
N THR A 132 9.62 -11.68 -15.40
CA THR A 132 10.57 -12.34 -14.48
C THR A 132 11.63 -13.16 -15.24
N GLU A 133 11.24 -13.87 -16.30
CA GLU A 133 12.21 -14.62 -17.12
C GLU A 133 13.15 -13.68 -17.90
N LYS A 134 12.63 -12.57 -18.44
CA LYS A 134 13.45 -11.53 -19.08
C LYS A 134 14.43 -10.89 -18.08
N GLU A 135 13.98 -10.64 -16.85
CA GLU A 135 14.81 -10.09 -15.78
C GLU A 135 15.98 -11.03 -15.43
N LYS A 136 15.74 -12.35 -15.33
CA LYS A 136 16.80 -13.35 -15.13
C LYS A 136 17.82 -13.33 -16.26
N ALA A 137 17.37 -13.24 -17.51
CA ALA A 137 18.25 -13.16 -18.68
C ALA A 137 19.09 -11.87 -18.68
N PHE A 138 18.48 -10.74 -18.30
CA PHE A 138 19.16 -9.46 -18.17
C PHE A 138 20.25 -9.50 -17.09
N LYS A 139 19.93 -10.00 -15.88
CA LYS A 139 20.89 -10.18 -14.78
C LYS A 139 22.08 -11.05 -15.17
N LYS A 140 21.87 -12.08 -16.00
CA LYS A 140 22.98 -12.90 -16.53
C LYS A 140 23.91 -12.09 -17.43
N LYS A 141 23.37 -11.28 -18.34
CA LYS A 141 24.16 -10.39 -19.22
C LYS A 141 24.91 -9.33 -18.42
N GLU A 142 24.23 -8.68 -17.47
CA GLU A 142 24.80 -7.71 -16.55
C GLU A 142 26.02 -8.28 -15.81
N LYS A 143 25.90 -9.50 -15.26
CA LYS A 143 27.01 -10.18 -14.59
C LYS A 143 28.21 -10.40 -15.51
N THR A 144 27.99 -10.75 -16.77
CA THR A 144 29.06 -10.94 -17.76
C THR A 144 29.77 -9.63 -18.08
N ILE A 145 29.00 -8.56 -18.32
CA ILE A 145 29.56 -7.23 -18.61
C ILE A 145 30.35 -6.71 -17.41
N ASN A 146 29.81 -6.84 -16.19
CA ASN A 146 30.50 -6.42 -14.97
C ASN A 146 31.86 -7.12 -14.78
N LYS A 147 31.95 -8.40 -15.14
CA LYS A 147 33.24 -9.12 -15.16
C LYS A 147 34.19 -8.57 -16.22
N ALA A 148 33.71 -8.34 -17.45
CA ALA A 148 34.54 -7.78 -18.52
C ALA A 148 35.07 -6.39 -18.18
N VAL A 149 34.21 -5.51 -17.64
CA VAL A 149 34.61 -4.19 -17.13
C VAL A 149 35.66 -4.31 -16.03
N GLY A 150 35.52 -5.29 -15.13
CA GLY A 150 36.53 -5.57 -14.09
C GLY A 150 37.90 -5.92 -14.67
N ILE A 151 37.94 -6.76 -15.71
CA ILE A 151 39.17 -7.14 -16.41
C ILE A 151 39.80 -5.93 -17.11
N LEU A 152 39.00 -5.16 -17.84
CA LEU A 152 39.49 -3.96 -18.55
C LEU A 152 40.11 -2.94 -17.57
N LYS A 153 39.50 -2.73 -16.39
CA LYS A 153 40.08 -1.90 -15.33
C LYS A 153 41.42 -2.42 -14.81
N GLN A 154 41.64 -3.74 -14.80
CA GLN A 154 42.93 -4.31 -14.40
C GLN A 154 43.99 -4.06 -15.48
N LEU A 155 43.65 -4.27 -16.75
CA LEU A 155 44.56 -4.02 -17.88
C LEU A 155 44.95 -2.54 -17.99
N GLU A 156 43.98 -1.64 -17.83
CA GLU A 156 44.22 -0.19 -17.80
C GLU A 156 45.24 0.22 -16.72
N LYS A 157 45.13 -0.36 -15.51
CA LYS A 157 46.09 -0.10 -14.43
C LYS A 157 47.48 -0.67 -14.70
N ALA A 158 47.57 -1.78 -15.43
CA ALA A 158 48.82 -2.46 -15.75
C ALA A 158 49.58 -1.82 -16.93
N ALA A 159 48.90 -1.04 -17.78
CA ALA A 159 49.48 -0.40 -18.97
C ALA A 159 50.32 0.87 -18.67
N LYS A 160 50.98 0.92 -17.50
CA LYS A 160 52.02 1.91 -17.17
C LYS A 160 53.39 1.40 -17.60
#